data_AF-A0A552KNS3-F1
#
_entry.id   AF-A0A552KNS3-F1
#
_cell.length_a   1.000
_cell.length_b   1.000
_cell.length_c   1.000
_cell.angle_alpha   90.00
_cell.angle_beta   90.00
_cell.angle_gamma   90.00
#
_symmetry.space_group_name_H-M   'P 1'
#
loop_
_entity.id
_entity.type
_entity.pdbx_description
1 polymer ?
#
loop_
_entity_poly.entity_id
_entity_poly.type
_entity_poly.pdbx_seq_one_letter_code
_entity_poly.pdbx_strand_id
1 'polypeptide(L)' 'MEMLVLDQTRPDIGLRVAKVIVPGMRHMWKRLGTGRLYDVPVSMGWLKEALTEDELNPFPMWM' A
#
# COMPACT_ATOMS: atom_id res chain seq x y z
N MET A 1 -5.34 -3.19 -11.80
CA MET A 1 -4.59 -3.77 -10.65
C MET A 1 -4.88 -5.26 -10.63
N GLU A 2 -3.86 -6.08 -10.45
CA GLU A 2 -4.00 -7.54 -10.36
C GLU A 2 -4.04 -7.97 -8.90
N MET A 3 -4.89 -8.94 -8.55
CA MET A 3 -4.97 -9.52 -7.22
C MET A 3 -4.35 -10.92 -7.26
N LEU A 4 -3.29 -11.11 -6.49
CA LEU A 4 -2.61 -12.38 -6.31
C LEU A 4 -2.93 -12.91 -4.91
N VAL A 5 -3.23 -14.21 -4.81
CA VAL A 5 -3.59 -14.86 -3.54
C VAL A 5 -2.67 -16.05 -3.32
N LEU A 6 -1.97 -16.06 -2.18
CA LEU A 6 -1.21 -17.20 -1.71
C LEU A 6 -1.97 -17.88 -0.57
N ASP A 7 -2.41 -19.12 -0.78
CA ASP A 7 -2.93 -19.97 0.29
C ASP A 7 -1.77 -20.40 1.20
N GLN A 8 -1.88 -20.08 2.50
CA GLN A 8 -0.93 -20.43 3.54
C GLN A 8 -1.54 -21.40 4.55
N THR A 9 -2.64 -22.07 4.20
CA THR A 9 -3.29 -23.08 5.03
C THR A 9 -2.33 -24.21 5.37
N ARG A 10 -2.15 -24.44 6.67
CA ARG A 10 -1.34 -25.54 7.19
C ARG A 10 -2.22 -26.76 7.49
N PRO A 11 -1.95 -27.95 6.89
CA PRO A 11 -2.81 -29.12 7.06
C PRO A 11 -2.97 -29.58 8.52
N ASP A 12 -1.94 -29.41 9.34
CA ASP A 12 -1.89 -29.78 10.76
C ASP A 12 -2.67 -28.84 11.68
N ILE A 13 -2.94 -27.59 11.24
CA ILE A 13 -3.65 -26.58 12.03
C ILE A 13 -5.14 -26.53 11.65
N GLY A 14 -5.47 -26.73 10.37
CA GLY A 14 -6.85 -26.69 9.86
C GLY A 14 -7.45 -25.29 9.72
N LEU A 15 -6.85 -24.25 10.32
CA LEU A 15 -7.23 -22.85 10.12
C LEU A 15 -6.81 -22.36 8.73
N ARG A 16 -7.77 -21.83 7.96
CA ARG A 16 -7.52 -21.24 6.63
C ARG A 16 -6.80 -19.90 6.78
N VAL A 17 -5.66 -19.74 6.08
CA VAL A 17 -4.86 -18.51 6.10
C VAL A 17 -4.47 -18.16 4.67
N ALA A 18 -4.55 -16.88 4.30
CA ALA A 18 -4.15 -16.42 2.98
C ALA A 18 -3.37 -15.11 3.06
N LYS A 19 -2.41 -14.93 2.14
CA LYS A 19 -1.73 -13.67 1.89
C LYS A 19 -2.20 -13.11 0.54
N VAL A 20 -2.93 -12.00 0.60
CA VAL A 20 -3.37 -11.27 -0.58
C VAL A 20 -2.35 -10.20 -0.93
N ILE A 21 -1.94 -10.13 -2.19
CA ILE A 21 -0.96 -9.19 -2.70
C ILE A 21 -1.59 -8.48 -3.90
N VAL A 22 -1.61 -7.15 -3.84
CA VAL A 22 -2.04 -6.30 -4.97
C VAL A 22 -0.87 -5.37 -5.32
N PRO A 23 -0.06 -5.72 -6.35
CA PRO A 23 1.06 -4.88 -6.76
C PRO A 23 0.60 -3.45 -7.07
N GLY A 24 1.33 -2.47 -6.51
CA GLY A 24 1.02 -1.05 -6.64
C GLY A 24 0.18 -0.46 -5.50
N MET A 25 -0.53 -1.27 -4.70
CA MET A 25 -1.15 -0.78 -3.46
C MET A 25 -0.10 -0.33 -2.44
N ARG A 26 -0.47 0.61 -1.57
CA ARG A 26 0.44 1.26 -0.64
C ARG A 26 0.23 0.73 0.77
N HIS A 27 1.34 0.39 1.43
CA HIS A 27 1.36 0.14 2.86
C HIS A 27 1.48 1.49 3.60
N MET A 28 1.04 1.54 4.85
CA MET A 28 1.22 2.71 5.74
C MET A 28 2.67 2.95 6.20
N TRP A 29 3.60 2.09 5.80
CA TRP A 29 5.03 2.28 6.12
C TRP A 29 5.69 3.19 5.09
N LYS A 30 6.77 3.87 5.51
CA LYS A 30 7.50 4.85 4.69
C LYS A 30 8.18 4.18 3.49
N ARG A 31 7.43 4.04 2.40
CA ARG A 31 7.86 3.54 1.08
C ARG A 31 7.41 4.55 0.03
N LEU A 32 8.32 5.45 -0.33
CA LEU A 32 8.01 6.69 -1.02
C LEU A 32 8.21 6.63 -2.55
N GLY A 33 8.43 5.44 -3.13
CA GLY A 33 8.55 5.32 -4.59
C GLY A 33 7.30 5.84 -5.31
N THR A 34 7.40 6.16 -6.59
CA THR A 34 6.30 6.75 -7.40
C THR A 34 5.05 5.86 -7.52
N GLY A 35 3.94 6.44 -7.97
CA GLY A 35 2.64 5.78 -8.19
C GLY A 35 1.55 6.25 -7.23
N ARG A 36 0.67 5.33 -6.80
CA ARG A 36 -0.57 5.63 -6.05
C ARG A 36 -0.44 6.56 -4.84
N LEU A 37 0.74 6.63 -4.21
CA LEU A 37 0.98 7.55 -3.07
C LEU A 37 0.78 9.02 -3.48
N TYR A 38 1.13 9.36 -4.72
CA TYR A 38 1.11 10.70 -5.26
C TYR A 38 -0.11 10.92 -6.16
N ASP A 39 -0.45 9.92 -6.97
CA ASP A 39 -1.47 10.08 -8.03
C ASP A 39 -2.91 10.07 -7.48
N VAL A 40 -3.17 9.24 -6.46
CA VAL A 40 -4.54 9.02 -5.96
C VAL A 40 -5.14 10.28 -5.33
N PRO A 41 -4.44 11.02 -4.43
CA PRO A 41 -4.96 12.27 -3.87
C PRO A 41 -5.37 13.31 -4.92
N VAL A 42 -4.63 13.40 -6.03
CA VAL A 42 -4.97 14.30 -7.15
C VAL A 42 -6.20 13.81 -7.90
N SER A 43 -6.22 12.52 -8.27
CA SER A 43 -7.36 11.93 -8.99
C SER A 43 -8.68 11.99 -8.22
N MET A 44 -8.61 12.02 -6.89
CA MET A 44 -9.77 12.14 -5.99
C MET A 44 -10.14 13.60 -5.68
N GLY A 45 -9.38 14.58 -6.19
CA GLY A 45 -9.61 16.00 -5.94
C GLY A 45 -9.25 16.47 -4.52
N TRP A 46 -8.48 15.68 -3.75
CA TRP A 46 -7.99 16.09 -2.43
C TRP A 46 -6.85 17.10 -2.53
N LEU A 47 -6.02 16.95 -3.55
CA LEU A 47 -4.94 17.88 -3.89
C LEU A 47 -5.10 18.35 -5.33
N LYS A 48 -4.68 19.58 -5.60
CA LYS A 48 -4.66 20.13 -6.97
C LYS A 48 -3.51 19.55 -7.80
N GLU A 49 -2.38 19.29 -7.14
CA GLU A 49 -1.14 18.79 -7.74
C GLU A 49 -0.52 17.74 -6.82
N ALA A 50 0.32 16.86 -7.38
CA ALA A 50 1.00 15.83 -6.62
C ALA A 50 2.10 16.47 -5.75
N LEU A 51 2.23 16.01 -4.50
CA LEU A 51 3.35 16.38 -3.64
C LEU A 51 4.66 15.80 -4.18
N THR A 52 5.76 16.46 -3.88
CA THR A 52 7.12 15.93 -3.99
C THR A 52 7.42 15.00 -2.82
N GLU A 53 8.50 14.22 -2.90
CA GLU A 53 8.90 13.30 -1.83
C GLU A 53 9.22 14.03 -0.52
N ASP A 54 9.85 15.20 -0.59
CA ASP A 54 10.24 16.02 0.57
C ASP A 54 9.04 16.70 1.26
N GLU A 55 7.90 16.83 0.57
CA GLU A 55 6.66 17.38 1.12
C GLU A 55 5.80 16.33 1.84
N LEU A 56 6.16 15.04 1.73
CA LEU A 56 5.47 13.98 2.45
C LEU A 56 5.77 14.02 3.94
N ASN A 57 4.88 13.42 4.75
CA ASN A 57 5.06 13.36 6.19
C ASN A 57 6.47 12.82 6.56
N PRO A 58 7.32 13.62 7.22
CA PRO A 58 8.68 13.20 7.54
C PRO A 58 8.70 12.07 8.58
N PHE A 59 7.65 11.97 9.41
CA PHE A 59 7.52 11.01 10.50
C PHE A 59 6.85 9.70 10.05
N PRO A 60 7.48 8.54 10.30
CA PRO A 60 6.83 7.24 10.11
C PRO A 60 5.65 7.03 11.07
N MET A 61 4.64 6.27 10.66
CA MET A 61 3.39 6.01 11.42
C MET A 61 3.54 5.35 12.82
N TRP A 62 4.72 4.87 13.21
CA TRP A 62 4.98 4.24 14.52
C TRP A 62 6.19 4.85 15.24
N MET A 63 6.42 6.14 15.04
CA MET A 63 7.41 6.93 15.77
C MET A 63 6.75 8.12 16.45
#